data_AF-A0A8T4W277-F1
#
_entry.id   AF-A0A8T4W277-F1
#
_cell.length_a   1.000
_cell.length_b   1.000
_cell.length_c   1.000
_cell.angle_alpha   90.00
_cell.angle_beta   90.00
_cell.angle_gamma   90.00
#
_symmetry.space_group_name_H-M   'P 1'
#
loop_
_entity.id
_entity.type
_entity.pdbx_description
1 polymer ?
#
loop_
_entity_poly.entity_id
_entity_poly.type
_entity_poly.pdbx_seq_one_letter_code
_entity_poly.pdbx_strand_id
1 'polypeptide(L)'
;PSMPINSIREGLRNPGFSFIEMLSPCPTAFGRRNKFRKIDEMWEWYAEHTMLIEDYEMIQKYGSEEEKARLQDIITMGVLHREEKPPLHQRIKRLIAEVMVE
;
A
#
# COMPACT_ATOMS: atom_id res chain seq x y z
N PRO A 1 -2.17 -6.84 -7.28
CA PRO A 1 -1.56 -5.69 -8.00
C PRO A 1 -0.17 -5.33 -7.42
N SER A 2 0.89 -5.95 -7.95
CA SER A 2 2.25 -5.95 -7.37
C SER A 2 3.24 -4.97 -8.01
N MET A 3 2.86 -4.29 -9.10
CA MET A 3 3.76 -3.38 -9.81
C MET A 3 3.36 -1.91 -9.57
N PRO A 4 4.30 -1.02 -9.17
CA PRO A 4 4.02 0.40 -8.89
C PRO A 4 3.22 1.12 -9.98
N ILE A 5 3.50 0.80 -11.24
CA ILE A 5 2.79 1.37 -12.41
C ILE A 5 1.29 1.03 -12.38
N ASN A 6 0.93 -0.19 -11.99
CA ASN A 6 -0.48 -0.60 -11.94
C ASN A 6 -1.20 0.10 -10.79
N SER A 7 -0.58 0.17 -9.60
CA SER A 7 -1.15 0.89 -8.46
C SER A 7 -1.39 2.37 -8.77
N ILE A 8 -0.42 3.04 -9.41
CA ILE A 8 -0.58 4.43 -9.87
C ILE A 8 -1.72 4.55 -10.88
N ARG A 9 -1.76 3.66 -11.88
CA ARG A 9 -2.81 3.68 -12.92
C ARG A 9 -4.20 3.52 -12.32
N GLU A 10 -4.38 2.59 -11.38
CA GLU A 10 -5.65 2.39 -10.68
C GLU A 10 -5.99 3.59 -9.80
N GLY A 11 -5.03 4.12 -9.06
CA GLY A 11 -5.21 5.30 -8.20
C GLY A 11 -5.67 6.54 -8.98
N LEU A 12 -5.14 6.76 -10.18
CA LEU A 12 -5.55 7.85 -11.08
C LEU A 12 -6.95 7.66 -11.68
N ARG A 13 -7.41 6.42 -11.84
CA ARG A 13 -8.73 6.08 -12.40
C ARG A 13 -9.84 6.08 -11.35
N ASN A 14 -9.48 5.99 -10.07
CA ASN A 14 -10.43 6.04 -8.97
C ASN A 14 -11.14 7.41 -8.93
N PRO A 15 -12.48 7.48 -9.06
CA PRO A 15 -13.24 8.73 -8.93
C PRO A 15 -13.36 9.12 -7.45
N GLY A 16 -12.23 9.49 -6.83
CA GLY A 16 -12.13 9.71 -5.39
C GLY A 16 -10.71 10.04 -4.95
N PHE A 17 -10.43 9.77 -3.68
CA PHE A 17 -9.09 9.90 -3.11
C PHE A 17 -8.36 8.56 -3.16
N SER A 18 -7.11 8.57 -3.60
CA SER A 18 -6.24 7.39 -3.65
C SER A 18 -4.96 7.69 -2.88
N PHE A 19 -4.65 6.85 -1.90
CA PHE A 19 -3.39 6.90 -1.17
C PHE A 19 -2.53 5.70 -1.57
N ILE A 20 -1.31 5.98 -2.04
CA ILE A 20 -0.34 4.96 -2.45
C ILE A 20 0.97 5.25 -1.72
N GLU A 21 1.35 4.34 -0.84
CA GLU A 21 2.65 4.37 -0.17
C GLU A 21 3.62 3.44 -0.92
N MET A 22 4.84 3.92 -1.17
CA MET A 22 5.89 3.15 -1.85
C MET A 22 7.13 3.08 -0.96
N LEU A 23 7.58 1.87 -0.68
CA LEU A 23 8.87 1.64 -0.07
C LEU A 23 9.96 1.99 -1.10
N SER A 24 10.82 2.94 -0.75
CA SER A 24 11.91 3.41 -1.62
C SER A 24 13.24 3.33 -0.87
N PRO A 25 14.19 2.46 -1.28
CA PRO A 25 15.49 2.42 -0.64
C PRO A 25 16.23 3.74 -0.86
N CYS A 26 16.88 4.23 0.19
CA CYS A 26 17.82 5.34 0.12
C CYS A 26 19.25 4.82 0.39
N PRO A 27 19.96 4.27 -0.61
CA PRO A 27 21.26 3.63 -0.40
C PRO A 27 22.34 4.62 0.05
N THR A 28 22.19 5.90 -0.28
CA THR A 28 23.19 6.93 0.00
C THR A 28 23.12 7.42 1.44
N ALA A 29 21.98 7.93 1.91
CA ALA A 29 21.88 8.52 3.24
C ALA A 29 21.48 7.48 4.30
N PHE A 30 20.37 6.77 4.08
CA PHE A 30 19.88 5.77 5.03
C PHE A 30 20.80 4.54 5.05
N GLY A 31 21.10 3.96 3.89
CA GLY A 31 21.92 2.75 3.78
C GLY A 31 23.29 2.91 4.45
N ARG A 32 24.04 3.96 4.08
CA ARG A 32 25.36 4.26 4.67
C ARG A 32 25.35 4.43 6.19
N ARG A 33 24.29 5.04 6.75
CA ARG A 33 24.17 5.26 8.21
C ARG A 33 23.73 4.00 8.96
N ASN A 34 23.03 3.09 8.30
CA ASN A 34 22.45 1.88 8.91
C ASN A 34 23.20 0.60 8.54
N LYS A 35 24.48 0.71 8.14
CA LYS A 35 25.38 -0.43 7.85
C LYS A 35 24.95 -1.32 6.68
N PHE A 36 24.06 -0.85 5.80
CA PHE A 36 23.89 -1.44 4.47
C PHE A 36 25.10 -1.05 3.62
N ARG A 37 26.04 -1.98 3.48
CA ARG A 37 27.33 -1.79 2.80
C ARG A 37 27.19 -1.84 1.28
N LYS A 38 26.18 -2.56 0.81
CA LYS A 38 25.87 -2.70 -0.61
C LYS A 38 24.41 -2.36 -0.90
N ILE A 39 24.13 -2.05 -2.16
CA ILE A 39 22.79 -1.63 -2.60
C ILE A 39 21.82 -2.82 -2.64
N ASP A 40 22.32 -4.00 -3.03
CA ASP A 40 21.58 -5.27 -3.06
C ASP A 40 21.05 -5.67 -1.68
N GLU A 41 21.84 -5.49 -0.61
CA GLU A 41 21.42 -5.80 0.78
C GLU A 41 20.10 -5.13 1.19
N MET A 42 19.81 -3.91 0.70
CA MET A 42 18.54 -3.24 0.98
C MET A 42 17.37 -3.85 0.21
N TRP A 43 17.61 -4.33 -1.01
CA TRP A 43 16.59 -4.99 -1.82
C TRP A 43 16.29 -6.40 -1.31
N GLU A 44 17.31 -7.12 -0.87
CA GLU A 44 17.18 -8.40 -0.17
C GLU A 44 16.34 -8.22 1.11
N TRP A 45 16.66 -7.19 1.91
CA TRP A 45 15.86 -6.87 3.09
C TRP A 45 14.39 -6.61 2.76
N TYR A 46 14.09 -5.81 1.73
CA TYR A 46 12.70 -5.61 1.30
C TYR A 46 12.03 -6.91 0.85
N ALA A 47 12.73 -7.76 0.10
CA ALA A 47 12.18 -9.04 -0.36
C ALA A 47 11.84 -9.99 0.81
N GLU A 48 12.66 -9.99 1.86
CA GLU A 48 12.45 -10.81 3.06
C GLU A 48 11.37 -10.27 3.99
N HIS A 49 11.17 -8.94 4.02
CA HIS A 49 10.29 -8.26 4.97
C HIS A 49 9.00 -7.75 4.33
N THR A 50 8.70 -8.12 3.08
CA THR A 50 7.45 -7.72 2.42
C THR A 50 6.71 -8.93 1.87
N MET A 51 5.38 -8.86 1.85
CA MET A 51 4.51 -9.92 1.35
C MET A 51 3.25 -9.31 0.77
N LEU A 52 2.62 -9.96 -0.22
CA LEU A 52 1.29 -9.54 -0.66
C LEU A 52 0.26 -9.73 0.46
N ILE A 53 -0.68 -8.80 0.61
CA ILE A 53 -1.72 -8.88 1.63
C ILE A 53 -2.54 -10.17 1.48
N GLU A 54 -2.78 -10.61 0.25
CA GLU A 54 -3.52 -11.85 -0.01
C GLU A 54 -2.78 -13.08 0.53
N ASP A 55 -1.45 -13.15 0.36
CA ASP A 55 -0.63 -14.24 0.88
C ASP A 55 -0.55 -14.19 2.42
N TYR A 56 -0.43 -12.99 2.98
CA TYR A 56 -0.44 -12.77 4.43
C TYR A 56 -1.74 -13.28 5.06
N GLU A 57 -2.89 -12.91 4.50
CA GLU A 57 -4.21 -13.33 4.96
C GLU A 57 -4.40 -14.86 4.85
N MET A 58 -3.87 -15.46 3.78
CA MET A 58 -3.92 -16.92 3.59
C MET A 58 -3.10 -17.66 4.65
N ILE A 59 -1.87 -17.23 4.93
CA ILE A 59 -1.04 -17.81 6.00
C ILE A 59 -1.69 -17.59 7.36
N GLN A 60 -2.23 -16.40 7.61
CA GLN A 60 -2.89 -16.10 8.87
C GLN A 60 -4.10 -17.02 9.11
N LYS A 61 -4.85 -17.34 8.06
CA LYS A 61 -6.06 -18.16 8.14
C LYS A 61 -5.80 -19.67 8.15
N TYR A 62 -4.82 -20.14 7.36
CA TYR A 62 -4.63 -21.57 7.09
C TYR A 62 -3.20 -22.08 7.37
N GLY A 63 -2.25 -21.19 7.64
CA GLY A 63 -0.86 -21.54 7.89
C GLY A 63 -0.67 -22.30 9.22
N SER A 64 0.45 -23.02 9.28
CA SER A 64 0.98 -23.60 10.51
C SER A 64 1.40 -22.52 11.51
N GLU A 65 1.60 -22.90 12.77
CA GLU A 65 2.05 -21.97 13.80
C GLU A 65 3.45 -21.41 13.50
N GLU A 66 4.33 -22.18 12.84
CA GLU A 66 5.64 -21.68 12.39
C GLU A 66 5.49 -20.62 11.30
N GLU A 67 4.62 -20.83 10.32
CA GLU A 67 4.39 -19.86 9.25
C GLU A 67 3.75 -18.56 9.79
N LYS A 68 2.80 -18.68 10.72
CA LYS A 68 2.21 -17.52 11.41
C LYS A 68 3.23 -16.75 12.23
N ALA A 69 4.17 -17.43 12.89
CA ALA A 69 5.24 -16.76 13.64
C ALA A 69 6.11 -15.87 12.74
N ARG A 70 6.30 -16.26 11.46
CA ARG A 70 7.04 -15.45 10.48
C ARG A 70 6.31 -14.18 10.05
N LEU A 71 5.02 -14.04 10.32
CA LEU A 71 4.23 -12.85 9.94
C LEU A 71 4.50 -11.63 10.81
N GLN A 72 5.19 -11.78 11.95
CA GLN A 72 5.31 -10.73 12.97
C GLN A 72 5.96 -9.44 12.43
N ASP A 73 6.95 -9.56 11.55
CA ASP A 73 7.75 -8.43 11.05
C ASP A 73 7.54 -8.17 9.53
N ILE A 74 6.46 -8.72 8.97
CA ILE A 74 6.15 -8.60 7.54
C ILE A 74 5.34 -7.34 7.25
N ILE A 75 5.82 -6.56 6.28
CA ILE A 75 5.13 -5.42 5.72
C ILE A 75 4.24 -5.91 4.57
N THR A 76 2.92 -5.80 4.72
CA THR A 76 1.97 -6.20 3.68
C THR A 76 1.93 -5.18 2.55
N MET A 77 1.92 -5.65 1.30
CA MET A 77 1.82 -4.86 0.08
C MET A 77 0.56 -5.26 -0.70
N GLY A 78 -0.06 -4.29 -1.37
CA GLY A 78 -1.24 -4.54 -2.19
C GLY A 78 -2.32 -3.48 -1.96
N VAL A 79 -3.58 -3.84 -2.19
CA VAL A 79 -4.71 -2.96 -1.91
C VAL A 79 -5.17 -3.22 -0.48
N LEU A 80 -4.70 -2.40 0.45
CA LEU A 80 -5.03 -2.54 1.88
C LEU A 80 -6.49 -2.17 2.18
N HIS A 81 -7.05 -1.22 1.42
CA HIS A 81 -8.43 -0.79 1.55
C HIS A 81 -8.93 -0.21 0.24
N ARG A 82 -10.18 -0.51 -0.11
CA ARG A 82 -10.91 0.10 -1.23
C ARG A 82 -12.37 0.25 -0.85
N GLU A 83 -12.89 1.46 -1.04
CA GLU A 83 -14.29 1.76 -0.79
C GLU A 83 -14.78 2.75 -1.86
N GLU A 84 -15.98 2.51 -2.39
CA GLU A 84 -16.63 3.40 -3.34
C GLU A 84 -17.56 4.37 -2.59
N LYS A 85 -17.19 5.65 -2.59
CA LYS A 85 -17.99 6.73 -2.02
C LYS A 85 -18.07 7.91 -2.98
N PRO A 86 -19.18 8.69 -2.96
CA PRO A 86 -19.26 9.91 -3.75
C PRO A 86 -18.09 10.86 -3.43
N PRO A 87 -17.31 11.30 -4.42
CA PRO A 87 -16.20 12.22 -4.21
C PRO A 87 -16.71 13.58 -3.72
N LEU A 88 -15.82 14.34 -3.06
CA LEU A 88 -16.15 15.63 -2.45
C LEU A 88 -16.88 16.57 -3.41
N HIS A 89 -16.43 16.67 -4.66
CA HIS A 89 -17.05 17.55 -5.65
C HIS A 89 -18.52 17.19 -5.97
N GLN A 90 -18.89 15.90 -5.92
CA GLN A 90 -20.29 15.49 -6.08
C GLN A 90 -21.12 15.84 -4.86
N ARG A 91 -20.57 15.65 -3.66
CA ARG A 91 -21.22 16.06 -2.41
C ARG A 91 -21.47 17.57 -2.37
N ILE A 92 -20.50 18.36 -2.81
CA ILE A 92 -20.64 19.82 -2.92
C ILE A 92 -21.71 20.19 -3.96
N LYS A 93 -21.68 19.58 -5.16
CA LYS A 93 -22.72 19.84 -6.17
C LYS A 93 -24.14 19.54 -5.66
N ARG A 94 -24.30 18.45 -4.91
CA ARG A 94 -25.58 18.10 -4.28
C ARG A 94 -26.02 19.16 -3.30
N LEU A 95 -25.13 19.59 -2.41
CA LEU A 95 -25.42 20.64 -1.43
C LEU A 95 -25.79 21.97 -2.10
N ILE A 96 -25.08 22.36 -3.15
CA ILE A 96 -25.41 23.57 -3.93
C ILE A 96 -26.82 23.46 -4.52
N ALA A 97 -27.17 22.33 -5.13
CA ALA A 97 -28.49 22.12 -5.69
C ALA A 97 -29.60 22.12 -4.63
N GLU A 98 -29.34 21.64 -3.42
CA GLU A 98 -30.31 21.65 -2.31
C GLU A 98 -30.54 23.08 -1.77
N VAL A 99 -29.49 23.92 -1.73
CA VAL A 99 -29.56 25.28 -1.17
C VAL A 99 -29.99 26.34 -2.20
N MET A 100 -29.70 26.14 -3.49
CA MET A 100 -30.01 27.11 -4.56
C MET A 100 -31.40 26.93 -5.20
N VAL A 101 -32.28 26.10 -4.63
CA VAL A 101 -33.66 25.87 -5.11
C VAL A 101 -34.70 26.73 -4.35
N GLU A 102 -34.26 27.70 -3.55
CA GLU A 102 -35.11 28.82 -3.08
C GLU A 102 -35.18 29.98 -4.10
#